data_AF-A0A1M3KQ48-F1
#
_entry.id   AF-A0A1M3KQ48-F1
#
_cell.length_a   1.000
_cell.length_b   1.000
_cell.length_c   1.000
_cell.angle_alpha   90.00
_cell.angle_beta   90.00
_cell.angle_gamma   90.00
#
_symmetry.space_group_name_H-M   'P 1'
#
loop_
_entity.id
_entity.type
_entity.pdbx_description
1 polymer ?
#
loop_
_entity_poly.entity_id
_entity_poly.type
_entity_poly.pdbx_seq_one_letter_code
_entity_poly.pdbx_strand_id
1 'polypeptide(L)' 'MSRPESQYVTDLKAFRDRLVDARRAAATDSNLDTALRRFTEIETAIGLVDRAIENEMDLTPIPRVDDPTEPPPKV' A
#
# COMPACT_ATOMS: atom_id res chain seq x y z
N MET A 1 -18.85 -14.33 -5.97
CA MET A 1 -17.57 -14.58 -6.67
C MET A 1 -16.62 -13.47 -6.27
N SER A 2 -15.45 -13.78 -5.72
CA SER A 2 -14.42 -12.77 -5.42
C SER A 2 -13.92 -12.16 -6.72
N ARG A 3 -13.83 -10.82 -6.77
CA ARG A 3 -13.24 -10.11 -7.92
C ARG A 3 -11.80 -10.63 -8.11
N PRO A 4 -11.34 -10.88 -9.34
CA PRO A 4 -9.93 -11.17 -9.58
C PRO A 4 -9.07 -10.01 -9.06
N GLU A 5 -7.95 -10.36 -8.42
CA GLU A 5 -6.96 -9.40 -7.94
C GLU A 5 -6.50 -8.48 -9.09
N SER A 6 -6.44 -7.17 -8.84
CA SER A 6 -6.00 -6.24 -9.88
C SER A 6 -4.51 -6.41 -10.14
N GLN A 7 -4.08 -6.25 -11.40
CA GLN A 7 -2.66 -6.30 -11.77
C GLN A 7 -1.81 -5.36 -10.92
N TYR A 8 -2.38 -4.22 -10.52
CA TYR A 8 -1.76 -3.27 -9.62
C TYR A 8 -1.43 -3.89 -8.24
N VAL A 9 -2.36 -4.62 -7.62
CA VAL A 9 -2.10 -5.33 -6.36
C VAL A 9 -1.02 -6.41 -6.55
N THR A 10 -1.06 -7.13 -7.66
CA THR A 10 -0.02 -8.13 -7.97
C THR A 10 1.37 -7.48 -8.06
N ASP A 11 1.48 -6.33 -8.72
CA ASP A 11 2.73 -5.58 -8.84
C ASP A 11 3.20 -5.03 -7.49
N LEU A 12 2.28 -4.56 -6.65
CA LEU A 12 2.57 -4.11 -5.28
C LEU A 12 3.10 -5.25 -4.41
N LYS A 13 2.53 -6.45 -4.50
CA LYS A 13 3.03 -7.64 -3.78
C LYS A 13 4.44 -8.02 -4.22
N ALA A 14 4.70 -8.05 -5.53
CA ALA A 14 6.03 -8.33 -6.06
C ALA A 14 7.06 -7.25 -5.65
N PHE A 15 6.63 -5.99 -5.53
CA PHE A 15 7.48 -4.93 -5.01
C PHE A 15 7.76 -5.10 -3.51
N ARG A 16 6.73 -5.44 -2.71
CA ARG A 16 6.88 -5.75 -1.29
C ARG A 16 7.88 -6.88 -1.04
N ASP A 17 7.83 -7.95 -1.81
CA ASP A 17 8.77 -9.08 -1.68
C ASP A 17 10.22 -8.63 -1.91
N ARG A 18 10.45 -7.78 -2.91
CA ARG A 18 11.77 -7.17 -3.15
C ARG A 18 12.23 -6.29 -1.99
N LEU A 19 11.32 -5.57 -1.33
CA LEU A 19 11.64 -4.78 -0.13
C LEU A 19 12.01 -5.68 1.07
N VAL A 20 11.30 -6.79 1.25
CA VAL A 20 11.62 -7.78 2.31
C VAL A 20 13.02 -8.36 2.09
N ASP A 21 13.40 -8.66 0.86
CA ASP A 21 14.75 -9.13 0.54
C ASP A 21 15.80 -8.03 0.74
N ALA A 22 15.50 -6.78 0.36
CA ALA A 22 16.37 -5.64 0.64
C ALA A 22 16.58 -5.44 2.15
N ARG A 23 15.55 -5.65 2.97
CA ARG A 23 15.64 -5.58 4.43
C ARG A 23 16.60 -6.62 4.98
N ARG A 24 16.50 -7.86 4.49
CA ARG A 24 17.42 -8.95 4.86
C ARG A 24 18.86 -8.63 4.47
N ALA A 25 19.06 -8.05 3.28
CA ALA A 25 20.38 -7.63 2.83
C ALA A 25 20.96 -6.51 3.72
N ALA A 26 20.15 -5.52 4.11
CA ALA A 26 20.55 -4.45 5.02
C ALA A 26 21.01 -5.00 6.40
N ALA A 27 20.38 -6.07 6.89
CA ALA A 27 20.77 -6.71 8.14
C ALA A 27 22.14 -7.41 8.09
N THR A 28 22.69 -7.65 6.90
CA THR A 28 24.03 -8.23 6.70
C THR A 28 25.11 -7.19 6.39
N ASP A 29 24.73 -5.91 6.30
CA ASP A 29 25.66 -4.81 6.04
C ASP A 29 26.59 -4.60 7.25
N SER A 30 27.89 -4.50 6.99
CA SER A 30 28.91 -4.34 8.03
C SER A 30 28.97 -2.92 8.59
N ASN A 31 28.38 -1.95 7.89
CA ASN A 31 28.29 -0.56 8.35
C ASN A 31 26.96 -0.34 9.09
N LEU A 32 27.01 -0.29 10.43
CA LEU A 32 25.82 -0.18 11.27
C LEU A 32 24.96 1.05 10.97
N ASP A 33 25.56 2.22 10.78
CA ASP A 33 24.81 3.46 10.54
C ASP A 33 24.09 3.42 9.19
N THR A 34 24.76 2.88 8.18
CA THR A 34 24.18 2.67 6.84
C THR A 34 23.07 1.61 6.89
N ALA A 35 23.29 0.52 7.62
CA ALA A 35 22.33 -0.54 7.82
C ALA A 35 21.06 -0.02 8.51
N LEU A 36 21.19 0.74 9.59
CA LEU A 36 20.08 1.32 10.34
C LEU A 36 19.25 2.26 9.48
N ARG A 37 19.90 3.18 8.76
CA ARG A 37 19.21 4.11 7.86
C ARG A 37 18.43 3.36 6.79
N ARG A 38 19.08 2.43 6.09
CA ARG A 38 18.44 1.63 5.04
C ARG A 38 17.28 0.81 5.59
N PHE A 39 17.45 0.21 6.77
CA PHE A 39 16.41 -0.57 7.43
C PHE A 39 15.16 0.28 7.68
N THR A 40 15.31 1.49 8.25
CA THR A 40 14.18 2.39 8.50
C THR A 40 13.48 2.82 7.20
N GLU A 41 14.25 3.14 6.16
CA GLU A 41 13.70 3.51 4.85
C GLU A 41 12.90 2.34 4.23
N ILE A 42 13.43 1.12 4.32
CA ILE A 42 12.79 -0.09 3.79
C ILE A 42 11.52 -0.45 4.58
N GLU A 43 11.55 -0.42 5.92
CA GLU A 43 10.38 -0.67 6.75
C GLU A 43 9.25 0.33 6.47
N THR A 44 9.61 1.60 6.27
CA THR A 44 8.64 2.64 5.90
C THR A 44 8.01 2.34 4.55
N ALA A 45 8.82 1.94 3.55
CA ALA A 45 8.31 1.58 2.23
C ALA A 45 7.38 0.35 2.29
N ILE A 46 7.72 -0.67 3.08
CA ILE A 46 6.86 -1.86 3.29
C ILE A 46 5.51 -1.44 3.86
N GLY A 47 5.49 -0.61 4.91
CA GLY A 47 4.24 -0.14 5.51
C GLY A 47 3.35 0.64 4.53
N LEU A 48 3.94 1.47 3.67
CA LEU A 48 3.21 2.20 2.63
C LEU A 48 2.62 1.27 1.56
N VAL A 49 3.36 0.24 1.16
CA VAL A 49 2.89 -0.76 0.18
C VAL A 49 1.76 -1.60 0.78
N ASP A 50 1.88 -2.02 2.04
CA ASP A 50 0.83 -2.76 2.74
C ASP A 50 -0.47 -1.93 2.80
N ARG A 51 -0.36 -0.64 3.14
CA ARG A 51 -1.49 0.30 3.11
C ARG A 51 -2.11 0.45 1.71
N ALA A 52 -1.28 0.52 0.66
CA ALA A 52 -1.76 0.64 -0.71
C ALA A 52 -2.52 -0.62 -1.18
N ILE A 53 -2.02 -1.80 -0.82
CA ILE A 53 -2.69 -3.08 -1.07
C ILE A 53 -4.03 -3.13 -0.34
N GLU A 54 -4.04 -2.76 0.95
CA GLU A 54 -5.27 -2.68 1.75
C GLU A 54 -6.29 -1.74 1.12
N ASN A 55 -5.90 -0.53 0.73
CA ASN A 55 -6.82 0.44 0.12
C ASN A 55 -7.41 -0.04 -1.21
N GLU A 56 -6.62 -0.73 -2.04
CA GLU A 56 -7.08 -1.27 -3.33
C GLU A 56 -7.97 -2.51 -3.14
N MET A 57 -7.76 -3.29 -2.07
CA MET A 57 -8.63 -4.41 -1.71
C MET A 57 -9.91 -3.94 -1.00
N ASP A 58 -9.81 -2.92 -0.15
CA ASP A 58 -10.90 -2.28 0.59
C ASP A 58 -11.55 -1.17 -0.24
N LEU A 59 -11.89 -1.49 -1.50
CA LEU A 59 -12.76 -0.67 -2.34
C LEU A 59 -14.21 -0.66 -1.80
N THR A 60 -14.39 -0.53 -0.48
CA THR A 60 -15.65 -0.12 0.12
C THR A 60 -16.00 1.23 -0.50
N PRO A 61 -17.06 1.31 -1.33
CA PRO A 61 -17.44 2.56 -1.94
C PRO A 61 -17.71 3.57 -0.82
N ILE A 62 -17.01 4.71 -0.83
CA ILE A 62 -17.37 5.83 0.04
C ILE A 62 -18.84 6.14 -0.29
N PRO A 63 -19.76 6.16 0.69
CA PRO A 63 -21.13 6.55 0.44
C PRO A 63 -21.11 7.89 -0.28
N ARG A 64 -21.88 8.03 -1.36
CA ARG A 64 -22.10 9.35 -1.93
C ARG A 64 -22.67 10.18 -0.80
N VAL A 65 -21.89 11.14 -0.30
CA VAL A 65 -22.42 12.20 0.54
C VAL A 65 -23.44 12.88 -0.37
N ASP A 66 -24.72 12.85 0.00
CA ASP A 66 -25.74 13.60 -0.71
C ASP A 66 -25.18 15.01 -0.92
N ASP A 67 -24.90 15.34 -2.18
CA ASP A 67 -24.30 16.62 -2.51
C ASP A 67 -25.31 17.69 -2.09
N PRO A 68 -25.00 18.58 -1.13
CA PRO A 68 -25.95 19.59 -0.70
C PRO A 68 -26.31 20.59 -1.80
N THR A 69 -25.65 20.49 -2.97
CA THR A 69 -25.96 21.25 -4.19
C THR A 69 -26.89 20.51 -5.17
N GLU A 70 -27.24 19.25 -4.92
CA GLU A 70 -28.24 18.54 -5.73
C GLU A 70 -29.64 19.14 -5.47
N PRO A 71 -30.33 19.65 -6.50
CA PRO A 71 -31.68 20.18 -6.32
C PRO A 71 -32.63 19.05 -5.91
N PRO A 72 -33.54 19.28 -4.95
CA PRO A 72 -34.45 18.24 -4.48
C PRO A 72 -35.28 17.69 -5.64
N PRO A 73 -35.59 16.38 -5.64
CA PRO A 73 -36.36 15.76 -6.70
C PRO A 73 -37.69 16.48 -6.86
N LYS A 74 -37.99 16.91 -8.09
CA LYS A 74 -39.29 17.51 -8.43
C LYS A 74 -40.38 16.45 -8.24
N VAL A 75 -41.21 16.64 -7.21
CA VAL A 75 -42.45 15.90 -6.99
C VAL A 75 -43.50 16.33 -8.00
#